data_AF-A0A3N0W4G6-F1
#
_entry.id   AF-A0A3N0W4G6-F1
#
_cell.length_a   1.000
_cell.length_b   1.000
_cell.length_c   1.000
_cell.angle_alpha   90.00
_cell.angle_beta   90.00
_cell.angle_gamma   90.00
#
_symmetry.space_group_name_H-M   'P 1'
#
loop_
_entity.id
_entity.type
_entity.pdbx_description
1 polymer ?
#
loop_
_entity_poly.entity_id
_entity_poly.type
_entity_poly.pdbx_seq_one_letter_code
_entity_poly.pdbx_strand_id
1 'polypeptide(L)'
;MKKNLLLFFLMIFGMCFSQSIKDLHGKWSGADEGNKKGSFTFFSDGYAALEFEGLIIDGRNFVIPSGPNEGKIGKVKYSVDFSEKPYKVKLIAQYNNQEGKLEENKFLNGLIEFVGKDELLFHLDFENENLTTIDPLSPNTISLHRDFSFKDERKAD
;
A
#
# COMPACT_ATOMS: atom_id res chain seq x y z
N MET A 1 -21.99 -27.74 35.76
CA MET A 1 -22.38 -26.72 34.76
C MET A 1 -21.37 -25.58 34.57
N LYS A 2 -20.34 -25.42 35.43
CA LYS A 2 -19.37 -24.29 35.31
C LYS A 2 -18.17 -24.53 34.37
N LYS A 3 -17.80 -25.80 34.09
CA LYS A 3 -16.67 -26.15 33.18
C LYS A 3 -17.01 -25.94 31.70
N ASN A 4 -18.25 -26.16 31.29
CA ASN A 4 -18.65 -26.02 29.89
C ASN A 4 -18.79 -24.53 29.47
N LEU A 5 -18.99 -23.62 30.43
CA LEU A 5 -19.04 -22.17 30.17
C LEU A 5 -17.65 -21.61 29.81
N LEU A 6 -16.58 -22.15 30.41
CA LEU A 6 -15.20 -21.74 30.13
C LEU A 6 -14.79 -22.11 28.69
N LEU A 7 -15.20 -23.29 28.20
CA LEU A 7 -14.97 -23.71 26.82
C LEU A 7 -15.68 -22.81 25.80
N PHE A 8 -16.88 -22.33 26.13
CA PHE A 8 -17.65 -21.41 25.29
C PHE A 8 -16.98 -20.03 25.20
N PHE A 9 -16.43 -19.53 26.32
CA PHE A 9 -15.69 -18.28 26.35
C PHE A 9 -14.36 -18.36 25.57
N LEU A 10 -13.67 -19.50 25.60
CA LEU A 10 -12.42 -19.74 24.86
C LEU A 10 -12.60 -19.77 23.34
N MET A 11 -13.76 -20.19 22.83
CA MET A 11 -14.06 -20.16 21.39
C MET A 11 -14.29 -18.74 20.85
N ILE A 12 -14.76 -17.81 21.67
CA ILE A 12 -15.10 -16.44 21.25
C ILE A 12 -13.84 -15.58 21.01
N PHE A 13 -12.73 -15.87 21.71
CA PHE A 13 -11.46 -15.14 21.54
C PHE A 13 -10.61 -15.60 20.34
N GLY A 14 -11.05 -16.62 19.59
CA GLY A 14 -10.28 -17.21 18.49
C GLY A 14 -10.36 -16.48 17.15
N MET A 15 -11.22 -15.46 17.01
CA MET A 15 -11.37 -14.71 15.76
C MET A 15 -10.48 -13.44 15.74
N CYS A 16 -9.21 -13.58 16.12
CA CYS A 16 -8.21 -12.58 15.75
C CYS A 16 -7.93 -12.77 14.25
N PHE A 17 -8.62 -12.02 13.40
CA PHE A 17 -8.28 -11.93 11.98
C PHE A 17 -6.88 -11.32 11.86
N SER A 18 -5.88 -12.19 11.73
CA SER A 18 -4.51 -11.80 11.42
C SER A 18 -4.47 -11.37 9.95
N GLN A 19 -4.48 -10.05 9.73
CA GLN A 19 -4.26 -9.48 8.41
C GLN A 19 -2.79 -9.67 8.03
N SER A 20 -2.58 -9.89 6.74
CA SER A 20 -1.28 -10.23 6.18
C SER A 20 -1.03 -9.46 4.89
N ILE A 21 0.20 -9.55 4.40
CA ILE A 21 0.59 -9.03 3.08
C ILE A 21 -0.34 -9.49 1.95
N LYS A 22 -0.92 -10.71 2.05
CA LYS A 22 -1.83 -11.24 1.03
C LYS A 22 -3.12 -10.44 0.95
N ASP A 23 -3.59 -9.93 2.09
CA ASP A 23 -4.80 -9.11 2.17
C ASP A 23 -4.58 -7.73 1.55
N LEU A 24 -3.33 -7.25 1.48
CA LEU A 24 -3.00 -5.98 0.82
C LEU A 24 -2.99 -6.08 -0.71
N HIS A 25 -2.75 -7.26 -1.29
CA HIS A 25 -2.62 -7.39 -2.74
C HIS A 25 -3.91 -7.00 -3.48
N GLY A 26 -3.74 -6.38 -4.65
CA GLY A 26 -4.82 -5.88 -5.49
C GLY A 26 -4.83 -4.35 -5.61
N LYS A 27 -5.85 -3.84 -6.30
CA LYS A 27 -6.07 -2.41 -6.52
C LYS A 27 -6.98 -1.84 -5.44
N TRP A 28 -6.58 -0.69 -4.91
CA TRP A 28 -7.26 0.08 -3.88
C TRP A 28 -7.47 1.49 -4.39
N SER A 29 -8.72 1.92 -4.49
CA SER A 29 -9.11 3.18 -5.12
C SER A 29 -9.85 4.07 -4.12
N GLY A 30 -9.61 5.37 -4.19
CA GLY A 30 -10.30 6.34 -3.36
C GLY A 30 -10.20 7.74 -3.95
N ALA A 31 -10.60 8.72 -3.16
CA ALA A 31 -10.47 10.12 -3.51
C ALA A 31 -9.91 10.90 -2.32
N ASP A 32 -9.10 11.92 -2.61
CA ASP A 32 -8.66 12.88 -1.60
C ASP A 32 -9.79 13.85 -1.22
N GLU A 33 -9.54 14.75 -0.26
CA GLU A 33 -10.49 15.79 0.16
C GLU A 33 -10.95 16.70 -0.99
N GLY A 34 -10.16 16.81 -2.06
CA GLY A 34 -10.47 17.57 -3.27
C GLY A 34 -11.29 16.78 -4.30
N ASN A 35 -11.78 15.58 -3.98
CA ASN A 35 -12.41 14.62 -4.89
C ASN A 35 -11.51 14.14 -6.04
N LYS A 36 -10.18 14.32 -5.92
CA LYS A 36 -9.24 13.81 -6.92
C LYS A 36 -9.08 12.32 -6.74
N LYS A 37 -9.36 11.58 -7.81
CA LYS A 37 -9.38 10.12 -7.75
C LYS A 37 -7.96 9.59 -7.90
N GLY A 38 -7.64 8.63 -7.04
CA GLY A 38 -6.38 7.92 -7.11
C GLY A 38 -6.55 6.44 -6.80
N SER A 39 -5.54 5.66 -7.14
CA SER A 39 -5.46 4.28 -6.74
C SER A 39 -4.02 3.82 -6.50
N PHE A 40 -3.89 2.83 -5.62
CA PHE A 40 -2.67 2.09 -5.36
C PHE A 40 -2.92 0.63 -5.69
N THR A 41 -2.05 0.03 -6.49
CA THR A 41 -2.12 -1.42 -6.76
C THR A 41 -0.90 -2.10 -6.17
N PHE A 42 -1.09 -3.02 -5.24
CA PHE A 42 -0.02 -3.81 -4.64
C PHE A 42 0.04 -5.19 -5.29
N PHE A 43 1.15 -5.49 -5.98
CA PHE A 43 1.35 -6.76 -6.67
C PHE A 43 2.07 -7.76 -5.78
N SER A 44 1.75 -9.05 -5.91
CA SER A 44 2.32 -10.09 -5.06
C SER A 44 3.82 -10.33 -5.22
N ASP A 45 4.44 -9.77 -6.25
CA ASP A 45 5.88 -9.79 -6.52
C ASP A 45 6.63 -8.55 -5.95
N GLY A 46 5.95 -7.77 -5.10
CA GLY A 46 6.53 -6.64 -4.36
C GLY A 46 6.62 -5.34 -5.16
N TYR A 47 6.00 -5.24 -6.33
CA TYR A 47 5.85 -3.97 -7.06
C TYR A 47 4.56 -3.26 -6.65
N ALA A 48 4.53 -1.94 -6.79
CA ALA A 48 3.32 -1.14 -6.62
C ALA A 48 3.08 -0.25 -7.84
N ALA A 49 1.83 -0.09 -8.27
CA ALA A 49 1.43 0.92 -9.25
C ALA A 49 0.62 2.03 -8.56
N LEU A 50 0.71 3.24 -9.11
CA LEU A 50 -0.02 4.40 -8.64
C LEU A 50 -0.74 5.04 -9.82
N GLU A 51 -2.00 5.39 -9.63
CA GLU A 51 -2.77 6.20 -10.57
C GLU A 51 -3.29 7.43 -9.81
N PHE A 52 -3.10 8.62 -10.36
CA PHE A 52 -3.63 9.86 -9.78
C PHE A 52 -3.89 10.87 -10.89
N GLU A 53 -5.13 11.36 -11.03
CA GLU A 53 -5.47 12.41 -12.01
C GLU A 53 -4.98 12.11 -13.45
N GLY A 54 -5.06 10.85 -13.88
CA GLY A 54 -4.62 10.40 -15.21
C GLY A 54 -3.11 10.17 -15.36
N LEU A 55 -2.28 10.51 -14.36
CA LEU A 55 -0.90 10.05 -14.27
C LEU A 55 -0.90 8.58 -13.85
N ILE A 56 -0.25 7.73 -14.65
CA ILE A 56 -0.12 6.30 -14.39
C ILE A 56 1.36 5.96 -14.21
N ILE A 57 1.71 5.52 -13.01
CA ILE A 57 3.00 4.90 -12.69
C ILE A 57 2.73 3.40 -12.58
N ASP A 58 3.04 2.65 -13.64
CA ASP A 58 2.74 1.20 -13.76
C ASP A 58 3.53 0.31 -12.77
N GLY A 59 4.53 0.89 -12.11
CA GLY A 59 5.40 0.26 -11.13
C GLY A 59 6.59 -0.50 -11.71
N ARG A 60 6.67 -0.73 -13.03
CA ARG A 60 7.71 -1.61 -13.62
C ARG A 60 8.43 -1.00 -14.80
N ASN A 61 7.75 -0.21 -15.63
CA ASN A 61 8.27 0.33 -16.88
C ASN A 61 8.01 1.84 -17.01
N PHE A 62 7.89 2.55 -15.89
CA PHE A 62 7.61 3.97 -15.91
C PHE A 62 8.81 4.74 -16.49
N VAL A 63 8.58 5.47 -17.58
CA VAL A 63 9.61 6.33 -18.18
C VAL A 63 9.68 7.63 -17.40
N ILE A 64 10.83 7.92 -16.79
CA ILE A 64 11.04 9.14 -16.01
C ILE A 64 10.95 10.35 -16.96
N PRO A 65 9.99 11.28 -16.74
CA PRO A 65 9.68 12.30 -17.72
C PRO A 65 10.64 13.49 -17.72
N SER A 66 11.39 13.73 -16.63
CA SER A 66 12.28 14.87 -16.49
C SER A 66 13.33 14.69 -15.39
N GLY A 67 14.33 15.57 -15.38
CA GLY A 67 15.40 15.61 -14.37
C GLY A 67 16.65 14.80 -14.75
N PRO A 68 17.59 14.57 -13.81
CA PRO A 68 18.89 13.93 -14.12
C PRO A 68 18.80 12.50 -14.67
N ASN A 69 17.62 11.87 -14.53
CA ASN A 69 17.33 10.50 -14.96
C ASN A 69 16.23 10.44 -16.04
N GLU A 70 15.96 11.54 -16.74
CA GLU A 70 15.00 11.59 -17.85
C GLU A 70 15.24 10.47 -18.88
N GLY A 71 14.15 9.89 -19.38
CA GLY A 71 14.16 8.83 -20.39
C GLY A 71 14.49 7.43 -19.85
N LYS A 72 14.86 7.30 -18.58
CA LYS A 72 15.16 6.01 -17.97
C LYS A 72 13.92 5.30 -17.44
N ILE A 73 14.04 3.99 -17.31
CA ILE A 73 12.99 3.14 -16.76
C ILE A 73 13.11 3.13 -15.23
N GLY A 74 12.09 3.69 -14.58
CA GLY A 74 11.83 3.59 -13.16
C GLY A 74 10.87 2.46 -12.81
N LYS A 75 11.11 1.86 -11.65
CA LYS A 75 10.30 0.83 -11.02
C LYS A 75 9.85 1.33 -9.65
N VAL A 76 8.67 0.90 -9.20
CA VAL A 76 8.17 1.18 -7.86
C VAL A 76 7.97 -0.14 -7.13
N LYS A 77 8.76 -0.32 -6.08
CA LYS A 77 8.68 -1.41 -5.11
C LYS A 77 7.98 -0.95 -3.85
N TYR A 78 7.48 -1.89 -3.07
CA TYR A 78 6.95 -1.60 -1.75
C TYR A 78 7.40 -2.62 -0.71
N SER A 79 7.41 -2.20 0.55
CA SER A 79 7.60 -3.09 1.70
C SER A 79 6.61 -2.70 2.79
N VAL A 80 6.02 -3.68 3.48
CA VAL A 80 5.11 -3.43 4.60
C VAL A 80 5.53 -4.27 5.80
N ASP A 81 5.61 -3.63 6.96
CA ASP A 81 5.82 -4.28 8.23
C ASP A 81 4.47 -4.62 8.87
N PHE A 82 4.15 -5.91 8.92
CA PHE A 82 2.91 -6.45 9.49
C PHE A 82 3.03 -6.82 10.98
N SER A 83 4.13 -6.44 11.66
CA SER A 83 4.37 -6.81 13.07
C SER A 83 3.45 -6.08 14.06
N GLU A 84 3.08 -4.83 13.77
CA GLU A 84 2.26 -3.99 14.65
C GLU A 84 1.32 -3.11 13.80
N LYS A 85 0.09 -2.89 14.29
CA LYS A 85 -0.89 -1.99 13.66
C LYS A 85 -0.76 -0.57 14.22
N PRO A 86 -0.99 0.49 13.41
CA PRO A 86 -1.13 0.47 11.95
C PRO A 86 0.19 0.07 11.25
N TYR A 87 0.07 -0.60 10.10
CA TYR A 87 1.21 -1.22 9.42
C TYR A 87 2.08 -0.19 8.70
N LYS A 88 3.40 -0.22 8.94
CA LYS A 88 4.33 0.70 8.29
C LYS A 88 4.57 0.27 6.84
N VAL A 89 4.34 1.16 5.89
CA VAL A 89 4.60 0.94 4.47
C VAL A 89 5.68 1.88 3.97
N LYS A 90 6.49 1.40 3.03
CA LYS A 90 7.47 2.19 2.28
C LYS A 90 7.26 1.97 0.80
N LEU A 91 7.25 3.05 0.02
CA LEU A 91 7.38 2.99 -1.44
C LEU A 91 8.80 3.38 -1.85
N ILE A 92 9.36 2.57 -2.73
CA ILE A 92 10.77 2.60 -3.10
C ILE A 92 10.86 2.71 -4.62
N ALA A 93 11.49 3.77 -5.10
CA ALA A 93 11.82 3.95 -6.50
C ALA A 93 13.11 3.21 -6.80
N GLN A 94 13.16 2.44 -7.88
CA GLN A 94 14.34 1.74 -8.35
C GLN A 94 14.60 2.10 -9.81
N TYR A 95 15.82 2.53 -10.14
CA TYR A 95 16.22 2.90 -11.50
C TYR A 95 17.73 2.70 -11.68
N ASN A 96 18.19 2.64 -12.93
CA ASN A 96 19.63 2.64 -13.22
C ASN A 96 20.13 4.08 -13.35
N ASN A 97 21.20 4.45 -12.65
CA ASN A 97 21.79 5.77 -12.74
C ASN A 97 22.58 5.97 -14.07
N GLN A 98 23.25 7.11 -14.25
CA GLN A 98 23.91 7.42 -15.54
C GLN A 98 25.07 6.48 -15.86
N GLU A 99 25.62 5.82 -14.85
CA GLU A 99 26.69 4.84 -14.96
C GLU A 99 26.16 3.40 -15.14
N GLY A 100 24.83 3.23 -15.24
CA GLY A 100 24.18 1.91 -15.34
C GLY A 100 24.10 1.16 -14.01
N LYS A 101 24.42 1.80 -12.89
CA LYS A 101 24.32 1.19 -11.55
C LYS A 101 22.89 1.28 -11.04
N LEU A 102 22.40 0.18 -10.48
CA LEU A 102 21.09 0.13 -9.81
C LEU A 102 21.09 1.04 -8.58
N GLU A 103 20.15 1.98 -8.55
CA GLU A 103 19.85 2.83 -7.40
C GLU A 103 18.45 2.51 -6.87
N GLU A 104 18.33 2.55 -5.55
CA GLU A 104 17.06 2.42 -4.84
C GLU A 104 16.91 3.63 -3.92
N ASN A 105 15.80 4.32 -4.04
CA ASN A 105 15.49 5.48 -3.22
C ASN A 105 14.07 5.35 -2.65
N LYS A 106 13.99 5.30 -1.31
CA LYS A 106 12.71 5.38 -0.61
C LYS A 106 12.15 6.79 -0.77
N PHE A 107 11.02 6.92 -1.47
CA PHE A 107 10.43 8.23 -1.76
C PHE A 107 9.18 8.52 -0.93
N LEU A 108 8.57 7.50 -0.30
CA LEU A 108 7.38 7.71 0.53
C LEU A 108 7.34 6.71 1.69
N ASN A 109 7.07 7.21 2.90
CA ASN A 109 6.64 6.39 4.02
C ASN A 109 5.13 6.55 4.20
N GLY A 110 4.53 5.62 4.92
CA GLY A 110 3.16 5.77 5.35
C GLY A 110 2.73 4.72 6.35
N LEU A 111 1.47 4.80 6.71
CA LEU A 111 0.79 3.84 7.57
C LEU A 111 -0.43 3.31 6.83
N ILE A 112 -0.66 2.00 6.91
CA ILE A 112 -1.86 1.35 6.39
C ILE A 112 -2.60 0.69 7.54
N GLU A 113 -3.90 0.93 7.61
CA GLU A 113 -4.79 0.25 8.54
C GLU A 113 -6.03 -0.25 7.82
N PHE A 114 -6.27 -1.56 7.86
CA PHE A 114 -7.52 -2.12 7.35
C PHE A 114 -8.62 -1.88 8.37
N VAL A 115 -9.54 -0.99 8.04
CA VAL A 115 -10.75 -0.69 8.81
C VAL A 115 -11.92 -1.62 8.43
N GLY A 116 -11.79 -2.33 7.31
CA GLY A 116 -12.69 -3.39 6.87
C GLY A 116 -11.98 -4.42 5.99
N LYS A 117 -12.73 -5.41 5.49
CA LYS A 117 -12.20 -6.41 4.55
C LYS A 117 -11.78 -5.78 3.21
N ASP A 118 -12.56 -4.79 2.78
CA ASP A 118 -12.47 -4.16 1.47
C ASP A 118 -12.28 -2.64 1.60
N GLU A 119 -11.82 -2.19 2.77
CA GLU A 119 -11.54 -0.79 3.09
C GLU A 119 -10.27 -0.68 3.92
N LEU A 120 -9.40 0.24 3.53
CA LEU A 120 -8.20 0.58 4.29
C LEU A 120 -8.01 2.10 4.35
N LEU A 121 -7.45 2.56 5.47
CA LEU A 121 -6.88 3.89 5.60
C LEU A 121 -5.42 3.82 5.16
N PHE A 122 -5.01 4.76 4.32
CA PHE A 122 -3.63 4.94 3.93
C PHE A 122 -3.22 6.37 4.26
N HIS A 123 -2.35 6.50 5.27
CA HIS A 123 -1.71 7.77 5.61
C HIS A 123 -0.36 7.91 4.89
N LEU A 124 -0.17 9.03 4.19
CA LEU A 124 1.05 9.35 3.46
C LEU A 124 1.93 10.28 4.30
N ASP A 125 3.08 9.78 4.74
CA ASP A 125 4.03 10.53 5.58
C ASP A 125 5.08 11.24 4.70
N PHE A 126 4.71 12.42 4.20
CA PHE A 126 5.58 13.28 3.38
C PHE A 126 6.68 13.96 4.20
N GLU A 127 6.42 14.23 5.47
CA GLU A 127 7.32 14.94 6.39
C GLU A 127 8.28 13.97 7.12
N ASN A 128 8.10 12.65 6.94
CA ASN A 128 8.88 11.60 7.57
C ASN A 128 8.88 11.71 9.12
N GLU A 129 7.70 12.01 9.68
CA GLU A 129 7.47 12.20 11.11
C GLU A 129 7.55 10.89 11.91
N ASN A 130 7.62 9.74 11.24
CA ASN A 130 7.67 8.40 11.87
C ASN A 130 6.47 8.15 12.79
N LEU A 131 5.28 8.53 12.32
CA LEU A 131 4.03 8.35 13.04
C LEU A 131 3.80 6.88 13.43
N THR A 132 3.12 6.69 14.56
CA THR A 132 2.71 5.37 15.07
C THR A 132 1.19 5.19 15.07
N THR A 133 0.42 6.23 14.78
CA THR A 133 -1.05 6.19 14.69
C THR A 133 -1.52 6.94 13.46
N ILE A 134 -2.67 6.55 12.92
CA ILE A 134 -3.32 7.28 11.82
C ILE A 134 -4.36 8.23 12.43
N ASP A 135 -4.33 9.50 12.02
CA ASP A 135 -5.44 10.43 12.19
C ASP A 135 -6.34 10.35 10.94
N PRO A 136 -7.58 9.82 11.04
CA PRO A 136 -8.49 9.72 9.90
C PRO A 136 -8.92 11.07 9.32
N LEU A 137 -8.78 12.16 10.08
CA LEU A 137 -9.13 13.52 9.65
C LEU A 137 -7.92 14.30 9.10
N SER A 138 -6.74 13.67 9.06
CA SER A 138 -5.56 14.29 8.45
C SER A 138 -5.75 14.41 6.94
N PRO A 139 -5.36 15.54 6.32
CA PRO A 139 -5.41 15.70 4.86
C PRO A 139 -4.46 14.74 4.11
N ASN A 140 -3.53 14.11 4.84
CA ASN A 140 -2.62 13.10 4.30
C ASN A 140 -3.17 11.66 4.42
N THR A 141 -4.34 11.49 5.03
CA THR A 141 -5.01 10.19 5.16
C THR A 141 -6.08 10.04 4.08
N ILE A 142 -6.02 8.94 3.35
CA ILE A 142 -7.00 8.61 2.31
C ILE A 142 -7.71 7.32 2.70
N SER A 143 -9.05 7.30 2.63
CA SER A 143 -9.81 6.05 2.67
C SER A 143 -9.83 5.44 1.27
N LEU A 144 -9.38 4.19 1.19
CA LEU A 144 -9.30 3.43 -0.06
C LEU A 144 -10.18 2.19 0.04
N HIS A 145 -10.92 1.94 -1.05
CA HIS A 145 -11.76 0.77 -1.21
C HIS A 145 -11.17 -0.20 -2.21
N ARG A 146 -11.35 -1.49 -1.98
CA ARG A 146 -10.89 -2.52 -2.90
C ARG A 146 -11.62 -2.40 -4.24
N ASP A 147 -10.86 -2.38 -5.33
CA ASP A 147 -11.39 -2.42 -6.68
C ASP A 147 -11.38 -3.85 -7.22
N PHE A 148 -12.55 -4.48 -7.24
CA PHE A 148 -12.75 -5.86 -7.71
C PHE A 148 -12.77 -6.00 -9.23
N SER A 149 -12.83 -4.89 -9.97
CA SER A 149 -12.72 -4.93 -11.44
C SER A 149 -11.30 -5.24 -11.89
N PHE A 150 -10.31 -4.95 -11.02
CA PHE A 150 -8.92 -5.29 -11.25
C PHE A 150 -8.71 -6.80 -11.18
N LYS A 151 -8.31 -7.38 -12.31
CA LYS A 151 -7.75 -8.73 -12.38
C LYS A 151 -6.25 -8.59 -12.57
N ASP A 152 -5.46 -9.21 -11.71
CA ASP A 152 -4.04 -9.36 -12.00
C ASP A 152 -3.88 -10.44 -13.07
N GLU A 153 -4.06 -10.06 -14.34
CA GLU A 153 -3.97 -10.95 -15.51
C GLU A 153 -2.59 -11.59 -15.66
N ARG A 154 -1.61 -11.15 -14.86
CA ARG A 154 -0.22 -11.61 -14.87
C ARG A 154 0.06 -12.77 -13.90
N LYS A 155 -1.00 -13.36 -13.32
CA LYS A 155 -0.95 -14.64 -12.59
C LYS A 155 -1.25 -15.87 -13.46
N ALA A 156 -1.39 -15.72 -14.78
CA ALA A 156 -1.38 -16.85 -15.69
C ALA A 156 0.06 -17.24 -15.96
N ASP A 157 0.60 -18.15 -15.15
CA ASP A 157 1.58 -19.21 -15.48
C ASP A 157 1.88 -20.06 -14.21
#